data_AF-A0A1Q3RP74-F1
#
_entry.id   AF-A0A1Q3RP74-F1
#
_cell.length_a   1.000
_cell.length_b   1.000
_cell.length_c   1.000
_cell.angle_alpha   90.00
_cell.angle_beta   90.00
_cell.angle_gamma   90.00
#
_symmetry.space_group_name_H-M   'P 1'
#
loop_
_entity.id
_entity.type
_entity.pdbx_description
1 polymer ?
#
loop_
_entity_poly.entity_id
_entity_poly.type
_entity_poly.pdbx_seq_one_letter_code
_entity_poly.pdbx_strand_id
1 'polypeptide(L)'
;MEQSSLDTIQFCLEFVKNNYSSQSQNVQCRNWLKMVMQLLEEGGHPNKDFIIMNLMEVDGYFSGSNTKATSNTIHEKIELVKTLL
;
A
#
# COMPACT_ATOMS: atom_id res chain seq x y z
N MET A 1 -2.95 21.03 -4.08
CA MET A 1 -2.03 19.91 -4.38
C MET A 1 -2.39 18.67 -3.57
N GLU A 2 -2.73 18.77 -2.28
CA GLU A 2 -3.09 17.62 -1.43
C GLU A 2 -4.21 16.72 -1.97
N GLN A 3 -5.32 17.27 -2.50
CA GLN A 3 -6.43 16.47 -3.02
C GLN A 3 -6.01 15.52 -4.15
N SER A 4 -5.16 16.00 -5.07
CA SER A 4 -4.67 15.19 -6.20
C SER A 4 -3.74 14.06 -5.76
N SER A 5 -2.97 14.27 -4.68
CA SER A 5 -2.11 13.25 -4.11
C SER A 5 -2.92 12.15 -3.43
N LEU A 6 -3.99 12.53 -2.70
CA LEU A 6 -4.91 11.58 -2.07
C LEU A 6 -5.65 10.71 -3.10
N ASP A 7 -6.14 11.29 -4.19
CA ASP A 7 -6.78 10.54 -5.27
C ASP A 7 -5.81 9.54 -5.91
N THR A 8 -4.54 9.94 -6.09
CA THR A 8 -3.46 9.07 -6.60
C THR A 8 -3.18 7.93 -5.63
N ILE A 9 -3.12 8.21 -4.33
CA ILE A 9 -2.91 7.20 -3.29
C ILE A 9 -4.05 6.17 -3.33
N GLN A 10 -5.31 6.62 -3.35
CA GLN A 10 -6.47 5.74 -3.38
C GLN A 10 -6.47 4.85 -4.64
N PHE A 11 -6.13 5.41 -5.81
CA PHE A 11 -5.97 4.63 -7.03
C PHE A 11 -4.92 3.54 -6.91
N CYS A 12 -3.74 3.87 -6.36
CA CYS A 12 -2.66 2.91 -6.17
C CYS A 12 -3.07 1.77 -5.21
N LEU A 13 -3.74 2.11 -4.10
CA LEU A 13 -4.21 1.12 -3.13
C LEU A 13 -5.30 0.21 -3.70
N GLU A 14 -6.22 0.75 -4.51
CA GLU A 14 -7.19 -0.06 -5.24
C GLU A 14 -6.53 -1.00 -6.24
N PHE A 15 -5.50 -0.55 -6.96
CA PHE A 15 -4.75 -1.44 -7.84
C PHE A 15 -4.16 -2.63 -7.07
N VAL A 16 -3.49 -2.37 -5.93
CA VAL A 16 -2.88 -3.44 -5.12
C VAL A 16 -3.96 -4.37 -4.57
N LYS A 17 -5.07 -3.82 -4.07
CA LYS A 17 -6.21 -4.60 -3.55
C LYS A 17 -6.81 -5.53 -4.61
N ASN A 18 -6.87 -5.11 -5.86
CA ASN A 18 -7.47 -5.91 -6.92
C ASN A 18 -6.50 -6.93 -7.53
N ASN A 19 -5.20 -6.83 -7.24
CA ASN A 19 -4.16 -7.65 -7.89
C ASN A 19 -3.27 -8.43 -6.91
N TYR A 20 -3.50 -8.39 -5.61
CA TYR A 20 -2.60 -9.00 -4.61
C TYR A 20 -2.42 -10.53 -4.75
N SER A 21 -3.36 -11.21 -5.40
CA SER A 21 -3.33 -12.65 -5.63
C SER A 21 -2.66 -13.03 -6.96
N SER A 22 -2.36 -12.07 -7.81
CA SER A 22 -1.78 -12.29 -9.13
C SER A 22 -0.26 -12.12 -9.10
N GLN A 23 0.47 -13.24 -9.12
CA GLN A 23 1.95 -13.23 -9.08
C GLN A 23 2.57 -12.37 -10.20
N SER A 24 1.95 -12.34 -11.39
CA SER A 24 2.41 -11.52 -12.52
C SER A 24 2.36 -10.01 -12.25
N GLN A 25 1.60 -9.60 -11.23
CA GLN A 25 1.44 -8.20 -10.83
C GLN A 25 2.27 -7.83 -9.59
N ASN A 26 3.04 -8.76 -9.01
CA ASN A 26 3.80 -8.47 -7.79
C ASN A 26 4.72 -7.25 -7.96
N VAL A 27 5.46 -7.16 -9.07
CA VAL A 27 6.38 -6.04 -9.33
C VAL A 27 5.61 -4.71 -9.41
N GLN A 28 4.48 -4.69 -10.12
CA GLN A 28 3.63 -3.52 -10.27
C GLN A 28 3.02 -3.11 -8.93
N CYS A 29 2.49 -4.06 -8.15
CA CYS A 29 1.96 -3.79 -6.82
C CYS A 29 3.01 -3.13 -5.91
N ARG A 30 4.25 -3.65 -5.93
CA ARG A 30 5.36 -3.05 -5.16
C ARG A 30 5.70 -1.64 -5.62
N ASN A 31 5.70 -1.38 -6.92
CA ASN A 31 5.95 -0.03 -7.44
C ASN A 31 4.87 0.97 -7.00
N TRP A 32 3.60 0.56 -7.02
CA TRP A 32 2.50 1.40 -6.53
C TRP A 32 2.59 1.65 -5.02
N LEU A 33 2.94 0.64 -4.22
CA LEU A 33 3.15 0.83 -2.78
C LEU A 33 4.28 1.83 -2.50
N LYS A 34 5.39 1.76 -3.24
CA LYS A 34 6.48 2.73 -3.11
C LYS A 34 6.05 4.15 -3.43
N MET A 35 5.26 4.32 -4.49
CA MET A 35 4.68 5.63 -4.85
C MET A 35 3.79 6.17 -3.74
N VAL A 36 2.91 5.33 -3.17
CA VAL A 36 2.05 5.71 -2.04
C VAL A 36 2.89 6.16 -0.84
N MET A 37 3.90 5.38 -0.46
CA MET A 37 4.77 5.72 0.68
C MET A 37 5.48 7.06 0.45
N GLN A 38 6.00 7.31 -0.76
CA GLN A 38 6.63 8.58 -1.12
C GLN A 38 5.65 9.77 -1.01
N LEU A 39 4.45 9.63 -1.59
CA LEU A 39 3.42 10.68 -1.53
C LEU A 39 3.00 11.00 -0.10
N LEU A 40 2.96 9.99 0.79
CA LEU A 40 2.67 10.18 2.21
C LEU A 40 3.80 10.87 2.96
N GLU A 41 5.05 10.57 2.63
CA GLU A 41 6.21 11.24 3.23
C GLU A 41 6.24 12.73 2.87
N GLU A 42 5.99 13.06 1.59
CA GLU A 42 5.99 14.42 1.05
C GLU A 42 4.74 15.21 1.46
N GLY A 43 3.58 14.56 1.59
CA GLY A 43 2.29 15.19 1.86
C GLY A 43 2.02 15.54 3.32
N GLY A 44 2.89 15.15 4.27
CA GLY A 44 2.73 15.53 5.68
C GLY A 44 1.51 14.91 6.38
N HIS A 45 1.02 13.76 5.90
CA HIS A 45 -0.22 13.15 6.39
C HIS A 45 -0.17 12.83 7.89
N PRO A 46 -1.24 13.13 8.66
CA PRO A 46 -1.36 12.62 10.03
C PRO A 46 -1.33 11.08 9.98
N ASN A 47 -0.57 10.47 10.88
CA ASN A 47 -0.35 9.01 10.97
C ASN A 47 0.47 8.38 9.82
N LYS A 48 1.17 9.17 8.99
CA LYS A 48 1.95 8.63 7.86
C LYS A 48 2.90 7.49 8.25
N ASP A 49 3.58 7.57 9.39
CA ASP A 49 4.55 6.56 9.81
C ASP A 49 3.87 5.20 10.07
N PHE A 50 2.68 5.22 10.68
CA PHE A 50 1.89 4.02 10.91
C PHE A 50 1.32 3.43 9.61
N ILE A 51 0.90 4.30 8.69
CA ILE A 51 0.43 3.90 7.36
C ILE A 51 1.57 3.25 6.57
N ILE A 52 2.73 3.90 6.50
CA ILE A 52 3.92 3.41 5.81
C ILE A 52 4.37 2.07 6.38
N MET A 53 4.39 1.91 7.71
CA MET A 53 4.70 0.63 8.35
C MET A 53 3.78 -0.51 7.86
N ASN A 54 2.47 -0.26 7.77
CA ASN A 54 1.53 -1.26 7.24
C ASN A 54 1.77 -1.55 5.75
N LEU A 55 2.07 -0.53 4.94
CA LEU A 55 2.39 -0.69 3.52
C LEU A 55 3.71 -1.44 3.30
N MET A 56 4.70 -1.29 4.19
CA MET A 56 5.93 -2.06 4.16
C MET A 56 5.69 -3.55 4.43
N GLU A 57 4.79 -3.89 5.36
CA GLU A 57 4.41 -5.29 5.57
C GLU A 57 3.72 -5.89 4.33
N VAL A 58 2.95 -5.08 3.62
CA VAL A 58 2.32 -5.46 2.35
C VAL A 58 3.37 -5.64 1.24
N ASP A 59 4.34 -4.74 1.11
CA ASP A 59 5.49 -4.92 0.20
C ASP A 59 6.30 -6.18 0.56
N GLY A 60 6.39 -6.48 1.85
CA GLY A 60 7.03 -7.67 2.39
C GLY A 60 6.42 -8.97 1.87
N TYR A 61 5.10 -9.02 1.72
CA TYR A 61 4.40 -10.16 1.11
C TYR A 61 4.76 -10.32 -0.37
N PHE A 62 4.71 -9.23 -1.14
CA PHE A 62 5.04 -9.28 -2.58
C PHE A 62 6.50 -9.59 -2.86
N SER A 63 7.40 -9.19 -1.97
CA SER A 63 8.84 -9.49 -2.06
C SER A 63 9.23 -10.87 -1.53
N GLY A 64 8.31 -11.56 -0.85
CA GLY A 64 8.57 -12.83 -0.17
C GLY A 64 9.38 -12.69 1.13
N SER A 65 9.63 -11.47 1.61
CA SER A 65 10.33 -11.23 2.87
C SER A 65 9.42 -11.40 4.10
N ASN A 66 8.10 -11.27 3.93
CA ASN A 66 7.11 -11.53 4.97
C ASN A 66 6.42 -12.89 4.76
N THR A 67 7.10 -13.97 5.13
CA THR A 67 6.63 -15.36 4.92
C THR A 67 5.40 -15.74 5.74
N LYS A 68 5.01 -14.92 6.72
CA LYS A 68 3.81 -15.13 7.55
C LYS A 68 2.57 -14.41 7.00
N ALA A 69 2.74 -13.46 6.09
CA ALA A 69 1.63 -12.74 5.52
C ALA A 69 0.82 -13.63 4.57
N THR A 70 -0.50 -13.57 4.72
CA THR A 70 -1.45 -14.26 3.85
C THR A 70 -2.20 -13.24 3.00
N SER A 71 -2.86 -13.69 1.95
CA SER A 71 -3.76 -12.86 1.15
C SER A 71 -4.79 -12.10 1.99
N ASN A 72 -5.32 -12.70 3.06
CA ASN A 72 -6.25 -12.04 3.98
C ASN A 72 -5.56 -10.89 4.75
N THR A 73 -4.35 -11.14 5.25
CA THR A 73 -3.54 -10.12 5.93
C THR A 73 -3.31 -8.89 5.04
N ILE A 74 -3.09 -9.11 3.73
CA ILE A 74 -2.91 -8.02 2.77
C ILE A 74 -4.20 -7.24 2.56
N HIS A 75 -5.31 -7.94 2.37
CA HIS A 75 -6.61 -7.30 2.21
C HIS A 75 -6.97 -6.43 3.42
N GLU A 76 -6.86 -6.98 4.64
CA GLU A 76 -7.14 -6.27 5.89
C GLU A 76 -6.25 -5.03 6.07
N LYS A 77 -4.96 -5.14 5.76
CA LYS A 77 -4.03 -4.01 5.88
C LYS A 77 -4.32 -2.91 4.86
N ILE A 78 -4.67 -3.26 3.62
CA ILE A 78 -5.03 -2.24 2.62
C ILE A 78 -6.32 -1.53 3.02
N GLU A 79 -7.33 -2.27 3.49
CA GLU A 79 -8.56 -1.66 4.01
C GLU A 79 -8.27 -0.74 5.22
N LEU A 80 -7.45 -1.19 6.18
CA LEU A 80 -7.03 -0.36 7.31
C LEU A 80 -6.36 0.93 6.84
N VAL A 81 -5.39 0.85 5.92
CA VAL A 81 -4.73 2.05 5.39
C VAL A 81 -5.74 3.00 4.76
N LYS A 82 -6.68 2.48 3.96
CA LYS A 82 -7.71 3.31 3.32
C LYS A 82 -8.63 4.03 4.31
N THR A 83 -8.85 3.48 5.52
CA THR A 83 -9.63 4.16 6.57
C THR A 83 -8.87 5.28 7.30
N LEU A 84 -7.54 5.28 7.19
CA LEU A 84 -6.65 6.22 7.88
C LEU A 84 -6.20 7.40 7.00
N LEU A 85 -6.54 7.35 5.71
CA LEU A 85 -6.31 8.39 4.70
C LEU A 85 -7.52 9.31 4.62
#